data_AF-A0A935NZM6-F1
#
_entry.id   AF-A0A935NZM6-F1
#
_cell.length_a   1.000
_cell.length_b   1.000
_cell.length_c   1.000
_cell.angle_alpha   90.00
_cell.angle_beta   90.00
_cell.angle_gamma   90.00
#
_symmetry.space_group_name_H-M   'P 1'
#
loop_
_entity.id
_entity.type
_entity.pdbx_description
1 polymer ?
#
loop_
_entity_poly.entity_id
_entity_poly.type
_entity_poly.pdbx_seq_one_letter_code
_entity_poly.pdbx_strand_id
1 'polypeptide(L)'
;MLSKAFLPPKITEFERSYVQRINRIAAWFFAAHIPVFALIAFLNKTNPALAVALTTAVMVGPLIALKTLDNPRHVAIIFGVTAMAMGGLLVHFGQGPVQIEMHFYFFALIAFAAVYGNPAVIYVAAVTVALHHLLLWIWLPRSVFNYDASIWVVAVHAAFVVLESIASVFIARSFFDNVIGLEQIISERTSELHSRNRDIQLILDNVGQGFLTVDRHGQMSREHSRSVVEWFGPFAPGTALASYLGVHDGALGNELGAAWQRVEEGVMPVDVAVSRLPTRLRLGERHMEIVYKPIANQQSAVDRFVVMISDITQRVERERLEAEQKETAMLVNHMIGTNSAFIDQIKNNPALGRGQRETLIMIYQRFIGNAPKKRSIFDTSPSTSDDDLRVAATLNDV
;
A
#
# COMPACT_ATOMS: atom_id res chain seq x y z
N MET A 1 33.24 8.82 5.21
CA MET A 1 32.90 10.09 4.52
C MET A 1 33.11 10.03 3.00
N LEU A 2 34.17 9.39 2.48
CA LEU A 2 34.43 9.27 1.03
C LEU A 2 33.34 8.52 0.23
N SER A 3 32.58 7.59 0.84
CA SER A 3 31.51 6.86 0.12
C SER A 3 30.33 7.72 -0.31
N LYS A 4 30.20 8.96 0.22
CA LYS A 4 29.16 9.92 -0.18
C LYS A 4 29.62 10.89 -1.27
N ALA A 5 30.92 10.94 -1.59
CA ALA A 5 31.48 11.87 -2.57
C ALA A 5 31.09 11.51 -4.01
N PHE A 6 30.86 10.23 -4.28
CA PHE A 6 30.48 9.74 -5.60
C PHE A 6 29.08 9.13 -5.59
N LEU A 7 28.40 9.24 -6.74
CA LEU A 7 27.10 8.61 -6.94
C LEU A 7 27.26 7.09 -7.12
N PRO A 8 26.26 6.29 -6.73
CA PRO A 8 26.27 4.84 -6.99
C PRO A 8 26.32 4.56 -8.50
N PRO A 9 26.98 3.48 -8.96
CA PRO A 9 27.17 3.22 -10.39
C PRO A 9 25.87 2.95 -11.15
N LYS A 10 24.85 2.44 -10.47
CA LYS A 10 23.51 2.23 -11.04
C LYS A 10 22.83 3.58 -11.27
N ILE A 11 22.25 3.75 -12.46
CA ILE A 11 21.50 4.94 -12.88
C ILE A 11 20.04 4.52 -13.03
N THR A 12 19.11 5.19 -12.35
CA THR A 12 17.67 4.93 -12.51
C THR A 12 17.16 5.50 -13.84
N GLU A 13 16.00 5.05 -14.31
CA GLU A 13 15.40 5.56 -15.55
C GLU A 13 15.00 7.04 -15.42
N PHE A 14 14.46 7.42 -14.27
CA PHE A 14 14.17 8.81 -13.94
C PHE A 14 15.43 9.67 -13.96
N GLU A 15 16.49 9.24 -13.26
CA GLU A 15 17.77 9.94 -13.26
C GLU A 15 18.29 10.15 -14.68
N ARG A 16 18.31 9.08 -15.48
CA ARG A 16 18.77 9.13 -16.87
C ARG A 16 17.99 10.19 -17.65
N SER A 17 16.66 10.15 -17.57
CA SER A 17 15.77 11.09 -18.27
C SER A 17 15.96 12.53 -17.81
N TYR A 18 16.12 12.73 -16.50
CA TYR A 18 16.39 14.03 -15.88
C TYR A 18 17.73 14.60 -16.37
N VAL A 19 18.83 13.88 -16.20
CA VAL A 19 20.18 14.36 -16.56
C VAL A 19 20.28 14.60 -18.07
N GLN A 20 19.67 13.76 -18.92
CA GLN A 20 19.59 14.01 -20.36
C GLN A 20 18.82 15.31 -20.69
N ARG A 21 17.74 15.61 -19.97
CA ARG A 21 17.02 16.87 -20.14
C ARG A 21 17.91 18.05 -19.76
N ILE A 22 18.60 18.00 -18.62
CA ILE A 22 19.51 19.07 -18.20
C ILE A 22 20.66 19.24 -19.20
N ASN A 23 21.26 18.14 -19.71
CA ASN A 23 22.30 18.20 -20.74
C ASN A 23 21.81 18.92 -22.02
N ARG A 24 20.57 18.67 -22.47
CA ARG A 24 19.99 19.36 -23.63
C ARG A 24 19.77 20.85 -23.35
N ILE A 25 19.29 21.20 -22.15
CA ILE A 25 19.13 22.60 -21.74
C ILE A 25 20.50 23.29 -21.72
N ALA A 26 21.53 22.65 -21.15
CA ALA A 26 22.89 23.17 -21.14
C ALA A 26 23.44 23.37 -22.55
N ALA A 27 23.16 22.46 -23.49
CA ALA A 27 23.57 22.60 -24.89
C ALA A 27 22.99 23.88 -25.53
N TRP A 28 21.69 24.13 -25.35
CA TRP A 28 21.05 25.34 -25.86
C TRP A 28 21.53 26.59 -25.16
N PHE A 29 21.67 26.52 -23.84
CA PHE A 29 22.21 27.62 -23.03
C PHE A 29 23.59 28.03 -23.54
N PHE A 30 24.54 27.11 -23.66
CA PHE A 30 25.88 27.41 -24.14
C PHE A 30 25.94 27.74 -25.64
N ALA A 31 25.06 27.19 -26.48
CA ALA A 31 24.97 27.62 -27.87
C ALA A 31 24.55 29.09 -27.99
N ALA A 32 23.64 29.55 -27.13
CA ALA A 32 23.23 30.96 -27.09
C ALA A 32 24.37 31.91 -26.67
N HIS A 33 25.46 31.40 -26.10
CA HIS A 33 26.62 32.24 -25.76
C HIS A 33 27.39 32.70 -26.99
N ILE A 34 27.28 32.04 -28.14
CA ILE A 34 27.98 32.43 -29.37
C ILE A 34 27.65 33.88 -29.78
N PRO A 35 26.37 34.26 -30.01
CA PRO A 35 26.04 35.64 -30.33
C PRO A 35 26.24 36.60 -29.14
N VAL A 36 26.05 36.13 -27.90
CA VAL A 36 26.22 36.98 -26.71
C VAL A 36 27.68 37.39 -26.52
N PHE A 37 28.62 36.46 -26.65
CA PHE A 37 30.05 36.75 -26.50
C PHE A 37 30.55 37.61 -27.64
N ALA A 38 30.05 37.43 -28.86
CA ALA A 38 30.34 38.31 -29.98
C ALA A 38 29.91 39.77 -29.68
N LEU A 39 28.71 39.94 -29.10
CA LEU A 39 28.22 41.26 -28.69
C LEU A 39 29.06 41.87 -27.56
N ILE A 40 29.39 41.10 -26.52
CA ILE A 40 30.24 41.55 -25.42
C ILE A 40 31.63 41.95 -25.93
N ALA A 41 32.21 41.16 -26.83
CA ALA A 41 33.48 41.46 -27.46
C ALA A 41 33.43 42.76 -28.28
N PHE A 42 32.31 43.00 -28.97
CA PHE A 42 32.09 44.23 -29.74
C PHE A 42 32.01 45.45 -28.83
N LEU A 43 31.21 45.36 -27.76
CA LEU A 43 31.03 46.45 -26.79
C LEU A 43 32.33 46.79 -26.06
N ASN A 44 33.15 45.78 -25.73
CA ASN A 44 34.44 45.97 -25.07
C ASN A 44 35.61 46.22 -26.03
N LYS A 45 35.36 46.35 -27.34
CA LYS A 45 36.39 46.58 -28.37
C LYS A 45 37.53 45.54 -28.34
N THR A 46 37.20 44.28 -28.06
CA THR A 46 38.14 43.16 -28.12
C THR A 46 38.14 42.54 -29.52
N ASN A 47 37.61 41.34 -29.72
CA ASN A 47 37.55 40.69 -31.05
C ASN A 47 36.30 39.82 -31.22
N PRO A 48 35.21 40.35 -31.83
CA PRO A 48 33.97 39.61 -32.04
C PRO A 48 34.11 38.36 -32.91
N ALA A 49 34.96 38.41 -33.95
CA ALA A 49 35.15 37.28 -34.86
C ALA A 49 35.85 36.12 -34.14
N LEU A 50 36.88 36.43 -33.35
CA LEU A 50 37.55 35.44 -32.50
C LEU A 50 36.62 34.89 -31.43
N ALA A 51 35.73 35.71 -30.86
CA ALA A 51 34.72 35.26 -29.91
C ALA A 51 33.79 34.22 -30.52
N VAL A 52 33.23 34.48 -31.71
CA VAL A 52 32.40 33.48 -32.41
C VAL A 52 33.20 32.19 -32.67
N ALA A 53 34.44 32.31 -33.16
CA ALA A 53 35.26 31.15 -33.50
C ALA A 53 35.57 30.27 -32.26
N LEU A 54 36.08 30.87 -31.17
CA LEU A 54 36.46 30.12 -29.97
C LEU A 54 35.25 29.58 -29.22
N THR A 55 34.16 30.35 -29.09
CA THR A 55 32.93 29.87 -28.44
C THR A 55 32.31 28.71 -29.21
N THR A 56 32.33 28.77 -30.54
CA THR A 56 31.86 27.64 -31.39
C THR A 56 32.78 26.42 -31.25
N ALA A 57 34.10 26.62 -31.21
CA ALA A 57 35.06 25.54 -31.01
C ALA A 57 34.86 24.82 -29.66
N VAL A 58 34.60 25.56 -28.58
CA VAL A 58 34.31 24.97 -27.26
C VAL A 58 33.05 24.09 -27.29
N MET A 59 32.06 24.42 -28.11
CA MET A 59 30.83 23.62 -28.25
C MET A 59 31.02 22.26 -28.96
N VAL A 60 32.13 22.05 -29.67
CA VAL A 60 32.38 20.79 -30.38
C VAL A 60 32.43 19.60 -29.40
N GLY A 61 33.13 19.76 -28.28
CA GLY A 61 33.26 18.72 -27.24
C GLY A 61 31.92 18.21 -26.69
N PRO A 62 31.07 19.06 -26.10
CA PRO A 62 29.77 18.64 -25.56
C PRO A 62 28.80 18.13 -26.64
N LEU A 63 28.85 18.64 -27.88
CA LEU A 63 28.01 18.15 -28.97
C LEU A 63 28.41 16.75 -29.45
N ILE A 64 29.71 16.45 -29.48
CA ILE A 64 30.19 15.08 -29.73
C ILE A 64 29.75 14.18 -28.58
N ALA A 65 29.97 14.60 -27.33
CA ALA A 65 29.60 13.83 -26.15
C ALA A 65 28.11 13.46 -26.11
N LEU A 66 27.23 14.39 -26.47
CA LEU A 66 25.79 14.15 -26.58
C LEU A 66 25.42 13.07 -27.60
N LYS A 67 26.24 12.87 -28.63
CA LYS A 67 26.00 11.89 -29.70
C LYS A 67 26.71 10.55 -29.47
N THR A 68 27.81 10.54 -28.73
CA THR A 68 28.69 9.36 -28.63
C THR A 68 28.71 8.68 -27.27
N LEU A 69 28.28 9.36 -26.19
CA LEU A 69 28.32 8.79 -24.84
C LEU A 69 26.94 8.35 -24.35
N ASP A 70 26.81 7.07 -24.02
CA ASP A 70 25.55 6.50 -23.50
C ASP A 70 25.26 6.86 -22.04
N ASN A 71 26.31 7.21 -21.28
CA ASN A 71 26.17 7.58 -19.88
C ASN A 71 25.92 9.10 -19.75
N PRO A 72 24.69 9.52 -19.37
CA PRO A 72 24.36 10.95 -19.31
C PRO A 72 25.14 11.70 -18.23
N ARG A 73 25.64 11.02 -17.20
CA ARG A 73 26.51 11.62 -16.17
C ARG A 73 27.87 12.03 -16.75
N HIS A 74 28.42 11.27 -17.69
CA HIS A 74 29.69 11.61 -18.34
C HIS A 74 29.53 12.85 -19.24
N VAL A 75 28.42 12.93 -19.97
CA VAL A 75 28.07 14.13 -20.75
C VAL A 75 27.94 15.36 -19.84
N ALA A 76 27.31 15.22 -18.67
CA ALA A 76 27.21 16.31 -17.69
C ALA A 76 28.59 16.79 -17.20
N ILE A 77 29.53 15.88 -16.97
CA ILE A 77 30.92 16.23 -16.60
C ILE A 77 31.59 17.06 -17.71
N ILE A 78 31.38 16.68 -18.98
CA ILE A 78 31.90 17.45 -20.13
C ILE A 78 31.26 18.84 -20.20
N PHE A 79 29.98 18.98 -19.86
CA PHE A 79 29.36 20.30 -19.70
C PHE A 79 29.94 21.10 -18.53
N GLY A 80 30.40 20.46 -17.46
CA GLY A 80 31.18 21.11 -16.39
C GLY A 80 32.48 21.73 -16.89
N VAL A 81 33.24 21.00 -17.72
CA VAL A 81 34.45 21.52 -18.39
C VAL A 81 34.10 22.66 -19.36
N THR A 82 33.05 22.46 -20.16
CA THR A 82 32.53 23.46 -21.12
C THR A 82 32.19 24.76 -20.41
N ALA A 83 31.52 24.68 -19.26
CA ALA A 83 31.15 25.85 -18.45
C ALA A 83 32.38 26.68 -18.06
N MET A 84 33.45 26.02 -17.61
CA MET A 84 34.68 26.73 -17.21
C MET A 84 35.40 27.35 -18.41
N ALA A 85 35.43 26.66 -19.55
CA ALA A 85 35.97 27.23 -20.79
C ALA A 85 35.16 28.46 -21.24
N MET A 86 33.84 28.40 -21.15
CA MET A 86 32.95 29.53 -21.45
C MET A 86 33.17 30.71 -20.50
N GLY A 87 33.37 30.46 -19.20
CA GLY A 87 33.74 31.49 -18.23
C GLY A 87 35.05 32.19 -18.60
N GLY A 88 36.09 31.42 -18.97
CA GLY A 88 37.37 31.97 -19.38
C GLY A 88 37.27 32.84 -20.64
N LEU A 89 36.50 32.39 -21.64
CA LEU A 89 36.25 33.20 -22.85
C LEU A 89 35.48 34.48 -22.52
N LEU A 90 34.47 34.42 -21.65
CA LEU A 90 33.72 35.60 -21.25
C LEU A 90 34.62 36.65 -20.57
N VAL A 91 35.49 36.22 -19.65
CA VAL A 91 36.47 37.10 -19.01
C VAL A 91 37.44 37.69 -20.03
N HIS A 92 37.97 36.87 -20.93
CA HIS A 92 38.92 37.33 -21.95
C HIS A 92 38.31 38.37 -22.89
N PHE A 93 37.08 38.15 -23.37
CA PHE A 93 36.41 39.11 -24.26
C PHE A 93 35.78 40.29 -23.50
N GLY A 94 35.57 40.14 -22.20
CA GLY A 94 35.14 41.19 -21.27
C GLY A 94 36.28 42.08 -20.78
N GLN A 95 37.50 41.94 -21.32
CA GLN A 95 38.64 42.79 -20.99
C GLN A 95 38.28 44.28 -21.06
N GLY A 96 38.66 45.03 -20.03
CA GLY A 96 38.28 46.43 -19.86
C GLY A 96 37.56 46.68 -18.53
N PRO A 97 36.57 47.60 -18.49
CA PRO A 97 35.92 48.00 -17.24
C PRO A 97 35.15 46.88 -16.54
N VAL A 98 34.62 45.91 -17.29
CA VAL A 98 33.73 44.86 -16.77
C VAL A 98 34.43 43.51 -16.55
N GLN A 99 35.75 43.45 -16.74
CA GLN A 99 36.49 42.18 -16.74
C GLN A 99 36.35 41.43 -15.42
N ILE A 100 36.39 42.15 -14.29
CA ILE A 100 36.29 41.55 -12.96
C ILE A 100 34.88 41.05 -12.70
N GLU A 101 33.86 41.79 -13.11
CA GLU A 101 32.46 41.42 -13.01
C GLU A 101 32.16 40.15 -13.82
N MET A 102 32.79 39.99 -14.98
CA MET A 102 32.68 38.75 -15.78
C MET A 102 33.25 37.52 -15.05
N HIS A 103 34.15 37.67 -14.07
CA HIS A 103 34.64 36.53 -13.28
C HIS A 103 33.57 35.93 -12.38
N PHE A 104 32.57 36.71 -11.95
CA PHE A 104 31.46 36.19 -11.15
C PHE A 104 30.69 35.11 -11.88
N TYR A 105 30.83 35.03 -13.21
CA TYR A 105 30.23 33.99 -14.01
C TYR A 105 30.77 32.58 -13.69
N PHE A 106 32.05 32.45 -13.27
CA PHE A 106 32.57 31.16 -12.81
C PHE A 106 31.82 30.64 -11.57
N PHE A 107 31.60 31.52 -10.59
CA PHE A 107 30.85 31.20 -9.37
C PHE A 107 29.43 30.77 -9.72
N ALA A 108 28.73 31.58 -10.53
CA ALA A 108 27.38 31.24 -10.99
C ALA A 108 27.32 29.86 -11.69
N LEU A 109 28.28 29.55 -12.56
CA LEU A 109 28.32 28.28 -13.27
C LEU A 109 28.64 27.07 -12.37
N ILE A 110 29.53 27.23 -11.38
CA ILE A 110 29.81 26.19 -10.38
C ILE A 110 28.55 25.91 -9.55
N ALA A 111 27.85 26.96 -9.10
CA ALA A 111 26.59 26.83 -8.39
C ALA A 111 25.50 26.15 -9.26
N PHE A 112 25.36 26.55 -10.52
CA PHE A 112 24.40 25.93 -11.46
C PHE A 112 24.72 24.47 -11.76
N ALA A 113 25.99 24.05 -11.71
CA ALA A 113 26.36 22.66 -11.86
C ALA A 113 25.72 21.75 -10.80
N ALA A 114 25.29 22.29 -9.65
CA ALA A 114 24.56 21.54 -8.64
C ALA A 114 23.20 21.01 -9.13
N VAL A 115 22.59 21.63 -10.14
CA VAL A 115 21.34 21.18 -10.76
C VAL A 115 21.47 19.78 -11.36
N TYR A 116 22.66 19.35 -11.75
CA TYR A 116 22.89 17.98 -12.24
C TYR A 116 22.69 16.91 -11.17
N GLY A 117 22.66 17.27 -9.88
CA GLY A 117 22.65 16.30 -8.79
C GLY A 117 23.89 15.40 -8.76
N ASN A 118 24.96 15.76 -9.46
CA ASN A 118 26.16 14.94 -9.57
C ASN A 118 27.40 15.73 -9.11
N PRO A 119 27.90 15.45 -7.89
CA PRO A 119 29.10 16.09 -7.35
C PRO A 119 30.33 16.03 -8.28
N ALA A 120 30.46 14.99 -9.11
CA ALA A 120 31.57 14.84 -10.03
C ALA A 120 31.65 15.98 -11.06
N VAL A 121 30.52 16.55 -11.47
CA VAL A 121 30.49 17.70 -12.38
C VAL A 121 31.18 18.91 -11.75
N ILE A 122 30.94 19.12 -10.45
CA ILE A 122 31.50 20.25 -9.70
C ILE A 122 33.00 20.04 -9.44
N TYR A 123 33.42 18.82 -9.04
CA TYR A 123 34.85 18.55 -8.84
C TYR A 123 35.66 18.78 -10.11
N VAL A 124 35.17 18.27 -11.25
CA VAL A 124 35.85 18.41 -12.54
C VAL A 124 35.84 19.88 -12.99
N ALA A 125 34.74 20.61 -12.79
CA ALA A 125 34.70 22.05 -13.07
C ALA A 125 35.69 22.83 -12.19
N ALA A 126 35.71 22.60 -10.88
CA ALA A 126 36.61 23.27 -9.93
C ALA A 126 38.09 23.02 -10.27
N VAL A 127 38.45 21.78 -10.61
CA VAL A 127 39.81 21.45 -11.06
C VAL A 127 40.13 22.13 -12.39
N THR A 128 39.19 22.12 -13.35
CA THR A 128 39.37 22.77 -14.65
C THR A 128 39.63 24.26 -14.51
N VAL A 129 38.84 24.97 -13.69
CA VAL A 129 39.01 26.41 -13.49
C VAL A 129 40.28 26.75 -12.73
N ALA A 130 40.67 25.93 -11.74
CA ALA A 130 41.93 26.12 -11.02
C ALA A 130 43.14 25.98 -11.95
N LEU A 131 43.17 24.93 -12.79
CA LEU A 131 44.22 24.73 -13.78
C LEU A 131 44.20 25.85 -14.84
N HIS A 132 43.03 26.23 -15.32
CA HIS A 132 42.87 27.34 -16.26
C HIS A 132 43.46 28.65 -15.72
N HIS A 133 43.09 29.04 -14.50
CA HIS A 133 43.58 30.27 -13.89
C HIS A 133 45.08 30.22 -13.61
N LEU A 134 45.60 29.09 -13.13
CA LEU A 134 47.04 28.92 -12.90
C LEU A 134 47.83 29.05 -14.20
N LEU A 135 47.40 28.35 -15.26
CA LEU A 135 48.05 28.38 -16.56
C LEU A 135 47.96 29.77 -17.20
N LEU A 136 46.79 30.41 -17.20
CA LEU A 136 46.65 31.75 -17.76
C LEU A 136 47.36 32.81 -16.92
N TRP A 137 47.43 32.68 -15.59
CA TRP A 137 48.18 33.62 -14.78
C TRP A 137 49.67 33.62 -15.13
N ILE A 138 50.25 32.46 -15.47
CA ILE A 138 51.66 32.35 -15.88
C ILE A 138 51.87 32.84 -17.33
N TRP A 139 50.98 32.50 -18.26
CA TRP A 139 51.22 32.69 -19.71
C TRP A 139 50.48 33.89 -20.34
N LEU A 140 49.33 34.27 -19.79
CA LEU A 140 48.46 35.33 -20.30
C LEU A 140 47.72 36.06 -19.17
N PRO A 141 48.44 36.68 -18.21
CA PRO A 141 47.86 37.19 -16.95
C PRO A 141 46.76 38.23 -17.14
N ARG A 142 46.83 39.01 -18.23
CA ARG A 142 45.80 40.00 -18.60
C ARG A 142 44.44 39.39 -18.91
N SER A 143 44.36 38.10 -19.20
CA SER A 143 43.10 37.37 -19.41
C SER A 143 42.55 36.77 -18.11
N VAL A 144 43.25 37.01 -16.99
CA VAL A 144 42.77 36.72 -15.65
C VAL A 144 42.47 38.06 -14.98
N PHE A 145 43.49 38.83 -14.57
CA PHE A 145 43.27 40.12 -13.92
C PHE A 145 43.45 41.30 -14.88
N ASN A 146 42.73 42.40 -14.64
CA ASN A 146 42.96 43.69 -15.32
C ASN A 146 43.99 44.57 -14.57
N TYR A 147 44.62 44.05 -13.52
CA TYR A 147 45.69 44.69 -12.75
C TYR A 147 46.72 43.65 -12.27
N ASP A 148 47.85 44.11 -11.72
CA ASP A 148 48.87 43.26 -11.12
C ASP A 148 48.39 42.73 -9.76
N ALA A 149 47.74 41.56 -9.77
CA ALA A 149 47.19 40.94 -8.58
C ALA A 149 48.30 40.39 -7.66
N SER A 150 48.24 40.74 -6.38
CA SER A 150 49.11 40.15 -5.36
C SER A 150 48.69 38.71 -5.05
N ILE A 151 49.64 37.90 -4.58
CA ILE A 151 49.39 36.50 -4.20
C ILE A 151 48.27 36.38 -3.15
N TRP A 152 48.09 37.38 -2.29
CA TRP A 152 47.05 37.42 -1.28
C TRP A 152 45.64 37.49 -1.89
N VAL A 153 45.46 38.30 -2.94
CA VAL A 153 44.17 38.39 -3.65
C VAL A 153 43.83 37.05 -4.30
N VAL A 154 44.81 36.40 -4.92
CA VAL A 154 44.64 35.07 -5.54
C VAL A 154 44.26 34.04 -4.48
N ALA A 155 44.91 34.06 -3.31
CA ALA A 155 44.61 33.14 -2.22
C ALA A 155 43.19 33.33 -1.67
N VAL A 156 42.75 34.56 -1.46
CA VAL A 156 41.38 34.87 -1.01
C VAL A 156 40.35 34.45 -2.06
N HIS A 157 40.60 34.74 -3.34
CA HIS A 157 39.73 34.33 -4.44
C HIS A 157 39.61 32.80 -4.53
N ALA A 158 40.73 32.08 -4.45
CA ALA A 158 40.74 30.62 -4.44
C ALA A 158 39.97 30.04 -3.24
N ALA A 159 40.06 30.67 -2.07
CA ALA A 159 39.32 30.24 -0.88
C ALA A 159 37.79 30.32 -1.08
N PHE A 160 37.29 31.38 -1.74
CA PHE A 160 35.87 31.48 -2.07
C PHE A 160 35.41 30.38 -3.04
N VAL A 161 36.19 30.07 -4.08
CA VAL A 161 35.86 28.98 -5.02
C VAL A 161 35.82 27.63 -4.31
N VAL A 162 36.74 27.38 -3.37
CA VAL A 162 36.72 26.15 -2.56
C VAL A 162 35.47 26.07 -1.69
N LEU A 163 35.13 27.15 -0.98
CA LEU A 163 33.95 27.20 -0.12
C LEU A 163 32.66 26.99 -0.91
N GLU A 164 32.52 27.69 -2.04
CA GLU A 164 31.38 27.54 -2.94
C GLU A 164 31.28 26.12 -3.51
N SER A 165 32.40 25.53 -3.93
CA SER A 165 32.42 24.18 -4.48
C SER A 165 31.97 23.16 -3.43
N ILE A 166 32.37 23.32 -2.17
CA ILE A 166 31.92 22.47 -1.05
C ILE A 166 30.40 22.59 -0.86
N ALA A 167 29.87 23.82 -0.82
CA ALA A 167 28.44 24.05 -0.68
C ALA A 167 27.65 23.47 -1.87
N SER A 168 28.11 23.69 -3.09
CA SER A 168 27.50 23.18 -4.32
C SER A 168 27.51 21.66 -4.37
N VAL A 169 28.60 21.02 -3.93
CA VAL A 169 28.71 19.56 -3.81
C VAL A 169 27.70 19.01 -2.82
N PHE A 170 27.55 19.67 -1.67
CA PHE A 170 26.55 19.28 -0.67
C PHE A 170 25.14 19.40 -1.23
N ILE A 171 24.82 20.50 -1.93
CA ILE A 171 23.52 20.71 -2.57
C ILE A 171 23.26 19.66 -3.65
N ALA A 172 24.23 19.42 -4.54
CA ALA A 172 24.12 18.42 -5.59
C ALA A 172 23.86 17.02 -5.01
N ARG A 173 24.58 16.66 -3.95
CA ARG A 173 24.40 15.37 -3.28
C ARG A 173 23.05 15.27 -2.58
N SER A 174 22.64 16.31 -1.87
CA SER A 174 21.34 16.38 -1.20
C SER A 174 20.19 16.29 -2.20
N PHE A 175 20.30 16.98 -3.35
CA PHE A 175 19.32 16.91 -4.42
C PHE A 175 19.23 15.50 -5.01
N PHE A 176 20.37 14.84 -5.24
CA PHE A 176 20.38 13.45 -5.67
C PHE A 176 19.67 12.55 -4.66
N ASP A 177 20.06 12.60 -3.38
CA ASP A 177 19.53 11.69 -2.37
C ASP A 177 18.02 11.91 -2.13
N ASN A 178 17.54 13.16 -2.16
CA ASN A 178 16.16 13.50 -1.82
C ASN A 178 15.18 13.49 -3.01
N VAL A 179 15.65 13.78 -4.23
CA VAL A 179 14.78 13.94 -5.40
C VAL A 179 14.96 12.79 -6.40
N ILE A 180 16.21 12.39 -6.66
CA ILE A 180 16.53 11.41 -7.70
C ILE A 180 16.61 9.97 -7.13
N GLY A 181 17.15 9.81 -5.92
CA GLY A 181 17.38 8.52 -5.28
C GLY A 181 16.19 7.99 -4.48
N LEU A 182 15.23 8.85 -4.12
CA LEU A 182 14.12 8.50 -3.22
C LEU A 182 13.00 7.70 -3.91
N GLU A 183 12.97 7.61 -5.23
CA GLU A 183 11.95 6.84 -5.98
C GLU A 183 11.92 5.36 -5.59
N GLN A 184 13.07 4.77 -5.24
CA GLN A 184 13.11 3.39 -4.78
C GLN A 184 12.36 3.20 -3.46
N ILE A 185 12.41 4.19 -2.57
CA ILE A 185 11.73 4.17 -1.26
C ILE A 185 10.23 4.50 -1.40
N ILE A 186 9.87 5.40 -2.32
CA ILE A 186 8.46 5.74 -2.58
C ILE A 186 7.73 4.57 -3.23
N SER A 187 8.37 3.85 -4.17
CA SER A 187 7.82 2.63 -4.78
C SER A 187 7.63 1.51 -3.75
N GLU A 188 8.54 1.37 -2.80
CA GLU A 188 8.42 0.38 -1.72
C GLU A 188 7.24 0.73 -0.79
N ARG A 189 7.13 1.99 -0.33
CA ARG A 189 6.05 2.46 0.55
C ARG A 189 4.67 2.46 -0.10
N THR A 190 4.56 2.77 -1.39
CA THR A 190 3.29 2.65 -2.11
C THR A 190 2.90 1.20 -2.36
N SER A 191 3.88 0.29 -2.54
CA SER A 191 3.57 -1.14 -2.68
C SER A 191 3.11 -1.77 -1.36
N GLU A 192 3.66 -1.35 -0.22
CA GLU A 192 3.24 -1.82 1.10
C GLU A 192 1.77 -1.44 1.41
N LEU A 193 1.37 -0.20 1.12
CA LEU A 193 -0.02 0.24 1.28
C LEU A 193 -0.98 -0.51 0.35
N HIS A 194 -0.59 -0.74 -0.91
CA HIS A 194 -1.43 -1.51 -1.84
C HIS A 194 -1.46 -3.00 -1.51
N SER A 195 -0.40 -3.57 -0.93
CA SER A 195 -0.42 -4.96 -0.44
C SER A 195 -1.38 -5.10 0.71
N ARG A 196 -1.30 -4.24 1.74
CA ARG A 196 -2.23 -4.30 2.88
C ARG A 196 -3.70 -4.18 2.47
N ASN A 197 -4.01 -3.30 1.52
CA ASN A 197 -5.39 -3.18 1.01
C ASN A 197 -5.84 -4.44 0.25
N ARG A 198 -4.96 -5.07 -0.56
CA ARG A 198 -5.27 -6.32 -1.26
C ARG A 198 -5.38 -7.50 -0.30
N ASP A 199 -4.53 -7.58 0.71
CA ASP A 199 -4.52 -8.69 1.68
C ASP A 199 -5.82 -8.68 2.51
N ILE A 200 -6.31 -7.49 2.91
CA ILE A 200 -7.62 -7.35 3.55
C ILE A 200 -8.73 -7.83 2.61
N GLN A 201 -8.74 -7.39 1.35
CA GLN A 201 -9.77 -7.83 0.39
C GLN A 201 -9.73 -9.34 0.15
N LEU A 202 -8.54 -9.95 0.01
CA LEU A 202 -8.39 -11.40 -0.20
C LEU A 202 -8.88 -12.23 1.00
N ILE A 203 -8.66 -11.76 2.24
CA ILE A 203 -9.21 -12.43 3.43
C ILE A 203 -10.73 -12.35 3.44
N LEU A 204 -11.28 -11.18 3.13
CA LEU A 204 -12.73 -10.96 3.12
C LEU A 204 -13.43 -11.72 1.98
N ASP A 205 -12.76 -11.96 0.85
CA ASP A 205 -13.35 -12.60 -0.34
C ASP A 205 -13.36 -14.13 -0.29
N ASN A 206 -12.53 -14.75 0.55
CA ASN A 206 -12.41 -16.22 0.64
C ASN A 206 -13.35 -16.85 1.69
N VAL A 207 -13.94 -16.05 2.56
CA VAL A 207 -14.99 -16.52 3.47
C VAL A 207 -16.31 -16.25 2.76
N GLY A 208 -17.12 -17.26 2.47
CA GLY A 208 -18.43 -17.12 1.82
C GLY A 208 -19.48 -16.38 2.67
N GLN A 209 -19.05 -15.45 3.51
CA GLN A 209 -19.80 -14.56 4.38
C GLN A 209 -19.61 -13.13 3.88
N GLY A 210 -20.64 -12.31 4.05
CA GLY A 210 -20.59 -10.88 3.77
C GLY A 210 -19.95 -10.13 4.92
N PHE A 211 -18.83 -9.48 4.69
CA PHE A 211 -18.20 -8.56 5.64
C PHE A 211 -18.25 -7.13 5.12
N LEU A 212 -18.59 -6.20 5.99
CA LEU A 212 -18.47 -4.76 5.75
C LEU A 212 -18.25 -4.04 7.08
N THR A 213 -17.69 -2.84 7.03
CA THR A 213 -17.52 -1.99 8.21
C THR A 213 -18.44 -0.78 8.13
N VAL A 214 -18.97 -0.38 9.29
CA VAL A 214 -19.77 0.84 9.43
C VAL A 214 -19.16 1.75 10.50
N ASP A 215 -19.34 3.05 10.33
CA ASP A 215 -18.97 4.04 11.35
C ASP A 215 -20.02 4.11 12.48
N ARG A 216 -19.78 5.01 13.44
CA ARG A 216 -20.70 5.26 14.57
C ARG A 216 -22.10 5.72 14.13
N HIS A 217 -22.22 6.36 12.97
CA HIS A 217 -23.49 6.83 12.42
C HIS A 217 -24.18 5.75 11.56
N GLY A 218 -23.60 4.55 11.44
CA GLY A 218 -24.15 3.46 10.65
C GLY A 218 -23.92 3.62 9.15
N GLN A 219 -22.99 4.47 8.75
CA GLN A 219 -22.61 4.66 7.36
C GLN A 219 -21.57 3.63 6.95
N MET A 220 -21.79 2.99 5.79
CA MET A 220 -20.93 1.94 5.28
C MET A 220 -19.61 2.51 4.75
N SER A 221 -18.52 1.86 5.14
CA SER A 221 -17.17 2.17 4.67
C SER A 221 -16.94 1.63 3.26
N ARG A 222 -15.83 2.02 2.64
CA ARG A 222 -15.45 1.57 1.31
C ARG A 222 -15.06 0.09 1.27
N GLU A 223 -14.46 -0.42 2.34
CA GLU A 223 -13.98 -1.79 2.44
C GLU A 223 -15.13 -2.78 2.72
N HIS A 224 -15.34 -3.73 1.83
CA HIS A 224 -16.33 -4.79 1.96
C HIS A 224 -15.86 -6.06 1.24
N SER A 225 -16.36 -7.22 1.66
CA SER A 225 -16.23 -8.48 0.93
C SER A 225 -16.99 -8.44 -0.40
N ARG A 226 -16.58 -9.27 -1.36
CA ARG A 226 -17.32 -9.51 -2.60
C ARG A 226 -18.75 -10.03 -2.37
N SER A 227 -18.94 -10.90 -1.37
CA SER A 227 -20.24 -11.52 -1.05
C SER A 227 -21.33 -10.47 -0.78
N VAL A 228 -21.00 -9.34 -0.16
CA VAL A 228 -21.97 -8.24 0.10
C VAL A 228 -22.52 -7.65 -1.20
N VAL A 229 -21.66 -7.44 -2.20
CA VAL A 229 -22.08 -6.89 -3.50
C VAL A 229 -22.84 -7.91 -4.32
N GLU A 230 -22.43 -9.18 -4.26
CA GLU A 230 -23.12 -10.28 -4.95
C GLU A 230 -24.55 -10.49 -4.40
N TRP A 231 -24.77 -10.33 -3.10
CA TRP A 231 -26.08 -10.55 -2.48
C TRP A 231 -26.99 -9.33 -2.52
N PHE A 232 -26.44 -8.13 -2.29
CA PHE A 232 -27.25 -6.93 -2.04
C PHE A 232 -27.06 -5.82 -3.09
N GLY A 233 -26.09 -5.96 -4.00
CA GLY A 233 -25.75 -4.99 -5.04
C GLY A 233 -24.63 -4.02 -4.67
N PRO A 234 -24.14 -3.17 -5.60
CA PRO A 234 -23.12 -2.17 -5.29
C PRO A 234 -23.70 -0.99 -4.48
N PHE A 235 -22.90 -0.39 -3.61
CA PHE A 235 -23.27 0.79 -2.82
C PHE A 235 -22.18 1.88 -2.88
N ALA A 236 -22.56 3.13 -2.62
CA ALA A 236 -21.62 4.24 -2.48
C ALA A 236 -21.13 4.34 -1.02
N PRO A 237 -19.83 4.59 -0.76
CA PRO A 237 -19.35 4.85 0.59
C PRO A 237 -20.13 5.99 1.26
N GLY A 238 -20.44 5.84 2.55
CA GLY A 238 -21.32 6.77 3.27
C GLY A 238 -22.81 6.41 3.23
N THR A 239 -23.21 5.42 2.42
CA THR A 239 -24.61 4.94 2.41
C THR A 239 -24.97 4.34 3.77
N ALA A 240 -26.13 4.70 4.31
CA ALA A 240 -26.63 4.14 5.57
C ALA A 240 -26.95 2.64 5.44
N LEU A 241 -26.45 1.83 6.37
CA LEU A 241 -26.66 0.37 6.38
C LEU A 241 -28.15 0.00 6.41
N ALA A 242 -28.95 0.73 7.21
CA ALA A 242 -30.38 0.52 7.33
C ALA A 242 -31.11 0.69 5.99
N SER A 243 -30.78 1.75 5.24
CA SER A 243 -31.35 2.00 3.92
C SER A 243 -30.92 0.93 2.91
N TYR A 244 -29.66 0.51 2.96
CA TYR A 244 -29.11 -0.47 2.04
C TYR A 244 -29.73 -1.87 2.20
N LEU A 245 -29.79 -2.39 3.43
CA LEU A 245 -30.44 -3.68 3.71
C LEU A 245 -31.97 -3.60 3.59
N GLY A 246 -32.54 -2.42 3.91
CA GLY A 246 -33.98 -2.16 3.84
C GLY A 246 -34.59 -2.28 2.44
N VAL A 247 -33.78 -2.14 1.38
CA VAL A 247 -34.23 -2.40 -0.01
C VAL A 247 -34.73 -3.83 -0.18
N HIS A 248 -34.12 -4.78 0.54
CA HIS A 248 -34.41 -6.21 0.43
C HIS A 248 -35.38 -6.70 1.51
N ASP A 249 -35.33 -6.09 2.70
CA ASP A 249 -36.23 -6.39 3.82
C ASP A 249 -36.64 -5.08 4.53
N GLY A 250 -37.77 -4.52 4.12
CA GLY A 250 -38.23 -3.22 4.62
C GLY A 250 -38.55 -3.22 6.12
N ALA A 251 -39.00 -4.36 6.68
CA ALA A 251 -39.26 -4.48 8.11
C ALA A 251 -37.95 -4.38 8.90
N LEU A 252 -36.93 -5.11 8.45
CA LEU A 252 -35.59 -5.03 9.00
C LEU A 252 -35.00 -3.62 8.88
N GLY A 253 -35.08 -3.00 7.71
CA GLY A 253 -34.50 -1.67 7.48
C GLY A 253 -35.03 -0.61 8.46
N ASN A 254 -36.35 -0.63 8.72
CA ASN A 254 -36.98 0.26 9.69
C ASN A 254 -36.55 -0.03 11.13
N GLU A 255 -36.53 -1.31 11.52
CA GLU A 255 -36.07 -1.73 12.85
C GLU A 255 -34.60 -1.36 13.07
N LEU A 256 -33.76 -1.64 12.08
CA LEU A 256 -32.33 -1.38 12.10
C LEU A 256 -32.05 0.11 12.21
N GLY A 257 -32.73 0.97 11.45
CA GLY A 257 -32.58 2.42 11.55
C GLY A 257 -32.90 2.95 12.95
N ALA A 258 -34.06 2.55 13.50
CA ALA A 258 -34.46 2.96 14.85
C ALA A 258 -33.54 2.39 15.95
N ALA A 259 -33.01 1.18 15.75
CA ALA A 259 -32.08 0.56 16.68
C ALA A 259 -30.69 1.19 16.61
N TRP A 260 -30.23 1.58 15.43
CA TRP A 260 -28.93 2.21 15.23
C TRP A 260 -28.85 3.60 15.85
N GLN A 261 -29.94 4.37 15.79
CA GLN A 261 -30.00 5.68 16.45
C GLN A 261 -29.68 5.58 17.96
N ARG A 262 -30.10 4.50 18.65
CA ARG A 262 -29.77 4.27 20.06
C ARG A 262 -28.29 3.97 20.29
N VAL A 263 -27.62 3.34 19.31
CA VAL A 263 -26.16 3.11 19.33
C VAL A 263 -25.44 4.45 19.19
N GLU A 264 -25.91 5.32 18.30
CA GLU A 264 -25.34 6.64 18.06
C GLU A 264 -25.46 7.57 19.27
N GLU A 265 -26.67 7.64 19.86
CA GLU A 265 -27.00 8.45 21.04
C GLU A 265 -26.15 8.10 22.28
N GLY A 266 -25.61 6.88 22.36
CA GLY A 266 -24.65 6.49 23.39
C GLY A 266 -25.19 6.43 24.81
N VAL A 267 -26.51 6.29 24.99
CA VAL A 267 -27.17 6.27 26.31
C VAL A 267 -26.92 4.97 27.07
N MET A 268 -26.73 3.85 26.36
CA MET A 268 -26.45 2.53 26.94
C MET A 268 -25.01 2.08 26.61
N PRO A 269 -24.43 1.15 27.39
CA PRO A 269 -23.16 0.51 27.01
C PRO A 269 -23.24 -0.09 25.61
N VAL A 270 -22.18 0.09 24.82
CA VAL A 270 -22.14 -0.29 23.39
C VAL A 270 -22.51 -1.76 23.18
N ASP A 271 -22.03 -2.67 24.03
CA ASP A 271 -22.34 -4.09 23.93
C ASP A 271 -23.84 -4.38 24.09
N VAL A 272 -24.51 -3.65 24.97
CA VAL A 272 -25.95 -3.77 25.19
C VAL A 272 -26.72 -3.20 24.00
N ALA A 273 -26.35 -2.02 23.51
CA ALA A 273 -26.99 -1.40 22.36
C ALA A 273 -26.86 -2.27 21.11
N VAL A 274 -25.66 -2.83 20.87
CA VAL A 274 -25.37 -3.74 19.75
C VAL A 274 -26.14 -5.05 19.86
N SER A 275 -26.31 -5.61 21.07
CA SER A 275 -27.07 -6.86 21.28
C SER A 275 -28.55 -6.76 20.92
N ARG A 276 -29.07 -5.53 20.81
CA ARG A 276 -30.47 -5.22 20.47
C ARG A 276 -30.67 -4.95 18.98
N LEU A 277 -29.60 -4.97 18.18
CA LEU A 277 -29.72 -4.84 16.74
C LEU A 277 -30.35 -6.10 16.13
N PRO A 278 -31.13 -5.97 15.06
CA PRO A 278 -31.78 -7.12 14.45
C PRO A 278 -30.74 -8.03 13.77
N THR A 279 -30.83 -9.32 14.06
CA THR A 279 -29.84 -10.34 13.67
C THR A 279 -30.30 -11.25 12.53
N ARG A 280 -31.51 -11.05 12.01
CA ARG A 280 -32.11 -11.88 10.95
C ARG A 280 -32.57 -11.02 9.80
N LEU A 281 -32.23 -11.42 8.59
CA LEU A 281 -32.59 -10.74 7.35
C LEU A 281 -33.16 -11.77 6.37
N ARG A 282 -34.26 -11.45 5.69
CA ARG A 282 -34.76 -12.27 4.59
C ARG A 282 -34.34 -11.68 3.26
N LEU A 283 -33.67 -12.48 2.43
CA LEU A 283 -33.27 -12.10 1.08
C LEU A 283 -33.90 -13.09 0.09
N GLY A 284 -35.12 -12.77 -0.37
CA GLY A 284 -35.92 -13.73 -1.14
C GLY A 284 -36.21 -14.99 -0.34
N GLU A 285 -35.77 -16.15 -0.83
CA GLU A 285 -35.89 -17.44 -0.13
C GLU A 285 -34.76 -17.68 0.88
N ARG A 286 -33.70 -16.85 0.87
CA ARG A 286 -32.56 -17.03 1.76
C ARG A 286 -32.83 -16.44 3.13
N HIS A 287 -32.40 -17.17 4.15
CA HIS A 287 -32.35 -16.70 5.52
C HIS A 287 -30.93 -16.28 5.85
N MET A 288 -30.73 -15.00 6.14
CA MET A 288 -29.44 -14.41 6.47
C MET A 288 -29.36 -14.12 7.97
N GLU A 289 -28.18 -14.33 8.55
CA GLU A 289 -27.84 -13.93 9.93
C GLU A 289 -26.89 -12.74 9.89
N ILE A 290 -27.18 -11.71 10.69
CA ILE A 290 -26.34 -10.53 10.83
C ILE A 290 -25.74 -10.51 12.23
N VAL A 291 -24.42 -10.35 12.29
CA VAL A 291 -23.65 -10.22 13.52
C VAL A 291 -22.90 -8.89 13.49
N TYR A 292 -23.02 -8.14 14.57
CA TYR A 292 -22.38 -6.83 14.74
C TYR A 292 -21.30 -6.94 15.82
N LYS A 293 -20.09 -6.46 15.54
CA LYS A 293 -18.97 -6.47 16.48
C LYS A 293 -18.34 -5.08 16.56
N PRO A 294 -18.28 -4.44 17.75
CA PRO A 294 -17.59 -3.17 17.91
C PRO A 294 -16.08 -3.33 17.74
N ILE A 295 -15.44 -2.36 17.08
CA ILE A 295 -13.99 -2.22 16.99
C ILE A 295 -13.59 -1.09 17.94
N ALA A 296 -12.93 -1.43 19.05
CA ALA A 296 -12.37 -0.44 19.96
C ALA A 296 -11.07 0.14 19.40
N ASN A 297 -10.91 1.47 19.42
CA ASN A 297 -9.64 2.11 19.14
C ASN A 297 -8.75 2.13 20.41
N GLN A 298 -7.45 2.43 20.28
CA GLN A 298 -6.47 2.43 21.40
C GLN A 298 -6.82 3.39 22.57
N GLN A 299 -7.84 4.24 22.40
CA GLN A 299 -8.34 5.21 23.37
C GLN A 299 -9.70 4.82 23.99
N SER A 300 -10.10 3.55 23.89
CA SER A 300 -11.33 2.96 24.48
C SER A 300 -12.68 3.49 23.97
N ALA A 301 -12.70 4.41 23.01
CA ALA A 301 -13.91 4.77 22.27
C ALA A 301 -14.14 3.78 21.12
N VAL A 302 -15.37 3.26 21.01
CA VAL A 302 -15.81 2.45 19.86
C VAL A 302 -16.31 3.41 18.77
N ASP A 303 -15.56 3.52 17.69
CA ASP A 303 -15.89 4.41 16.56
C ASP A 303 -16.33 3.66 15.30
N ARG A 304 -16.13 2.34 15.25
CA ARG A 304 -16.47 1.50 14.09
C ARG A 304 -17.02 0.16 14.51
N PHE A 305 -17.81 -0.44 13.63
CA PHE A 305 -18.40 -1.76 13.81
C PHE A 305 -18.11 -2.63 12.58
N VAL A 306 -17.74 -3.89 12.80
CA VAL A 306 -17.75 -4.93 11.77
C VAL A 306 -19.15 -5.53 11.72
N VAL A 307 -19.70 -5.62 10.52
CA VAL A 307 -20.96 -6.31 10.25
C VAL A 307 -20.64 -7.54 9.42
N MET A 308 -21.04 -8.70 9.93
CA MET A 308 -20.88 -10.00 9.28
C MET A 308 -22.26 -10.56 8.96
N ILE A 309 -22.47 -10.94 7.70
CA ILE A 309 -23.72 -11.46 7.16
C ILE A 309 -23.46 -12.88 6.67
N SER A 310 -24.23 -13.85 7.13
CA SER A 310 -24.05 -15.27 6.76
C SER A 310 -25.35 -15.86 6.22
N ASP A 311 -25.27 -16.65 5.15
CA ASP A 311 -26.40 -17.47 4.71
C ASP A 311 -26.57 -18.67 5.66
N ILE A 312 -27.72 -18.74 6.31
CA ILE A 312 -28.08 -19.77 7.29
C ILE A 312 -29.29 -20.57 6.83
N THR A 313 -29.67 -20.47 5.56
CA THR A 313 -30.87 -21.12 5.00
C THR A 313 -30.89 -22.61 5.29
N GLN A 314 -29.77 -23.31 5.06
CA GLN A 314 -29.66 -24.74 5.35
C GLN A 314 -29.81 -25.06 6.84
N ARG A 315 -29.30 -24.20 7.73
CA ARG A 315 -29.42 -24.39 9.18
C ARG A 315 -30.86 -24.22 9.64
N VAL A 316 -31.54 -23.18 9.14
CA VAL A 316 -32.96 -22.92 9.45
C VAL A 316 -33.84 -24.06 8.94
N GLU A 317 -33.60 -24.54 7.73
CA GLU A 317 -34.38 -25.66 7.17
C GLU A 317 -34.14 -26.95 7.95
N ARG A 318 -32.89 -27.22 8.36
CA ARG A 318 -32.60 -28.38 9.21
C ARG A 318 -33.29 -28.29 10.57
N GLU A 319 -33.23 -27.12 11.23
CA GLU A 319 -33.93 -26.88 12.50
C GLU A 319 -35.44 -27.06 12.35
N ARG A 320 -36.01 -26.62 11.23
CA ARG A 320 -37.43 -26.83 10.92
C ARG A 320 -37.78 -28.30 10.75
N LEU A 321 -37.01 -29.04 9.94
CA LEU A 321 -37.20 -30.48 9.73
C LEU A 321 -37.05 -31.25 11.06
N GLU A 322 -36.07 -30.89 11.88
CA GLU A 322 -35.88 -31.47 13.22
C GLU A 322 -37.06 -31.16 14.15
N ALA A 323 -37.62 -29.94 14.10
CA ALA A 323 -38.79 -29.56 14.86
C ALA A 323 -40.04 -30.34 14.43
N GLU A 324 -40.28 -30.46 13.12
CA GLU A 324 -41.37 -31.25 12.55
C GLU A 324 -41.24 -32.74 12.91
N GLN A 325 -40.01 -33.29 12.89
CA GLN A 325 -39.75 -34.66 13.35
C GLN A 325 -40.01 -34.83 14.85
N LYS A 326 -39.57 -33.88 15.68
CA LYS A 326 -39.83 -33.91 17.12
C LYS A 326 -41.32 -33.81 17.43
N GLU A 327 -42.05 -32.94 16.75
CA GLU A 327 -43.50 -32.80 16.88
C GLU A 327 -44.21 -34.10 16.48
N THR A 328 -43.83 -34.68 15.34
CA THR A 328 -44.37 -35.96 14.88
C THR A 328 -44.07 -37.08 15.88
N ALA A 329 -42.84 -37.14 16.41
CA ALA A 329 -42.45 -38.12 17.42
C ALA A 329 -43.21 -37.93 18.73
N MET A 330 -43.47 -36.69 19.17
CA MET A 330 -44.29 -36.39 20.35
C MET A 330 -45.74 -36.83 20.14
N LEU A 331 -46.34 -36.59 18.96
CA LEU A 331 -47.68 -37.04 18.62
C LEU A 331 -47.78 -38.57 18.61
N VAL A 332 -46.82 -39.27 18.01
CA VAL A 332 -46.76 -40.73 18.01
C VAL A 332 -46.59 -41.27 19.43
N ASN A 333 -45.71 -40.67 20.24
CA ASN A 333 -45.50 -41.10 21.62
C ASN A 333 -46.74 -40.84 22.49
N HIS A 334 -47.48 -39.76 22.23
CA HIS A 334 -48.78 -39.50 22.85
C HIS A 334 -49.82 -40.56 22.46
N MET A 335 -49.88 -40.97 21.19
CA MET A 335 -50.77 -42.04 20.73
C MET A 335 -50.38 -43.43 21.27
N ILE A 336 -49.09 -43.74 21.39
CA ILE A 336 -48.60 -45.01 21.95
C ILE A 336 -48.78 -45.05 23.48
N GLY A 337 -48.71 -43.90 24.17
CA GLY A 337 -49.02 -43.78 25.60
C GLY A 337 -50.42 -44.25 25.98
N THR A 338 -51.38 -44.23 25.03
CA THR A 338 -52.73 -44.78 25.21
C THR A 338 -52.77 -46.31 25.29
N ASN A 339 -51.72 -47.03 24.84
CA ASN A 339 -51.72 -48.50 24.79
C ASN A 339 -51.53 -49.18 26.15
N SER A 340 -50.80 -48.55 27.09
CA SER A 340 -50.66 -49.08 28.46
C SER A 340 -51.92 -48.88 29.27
N ALA A 341 -52.57 -47.72 29.12
CA ALA A 341 -53.87 -47.43 29.72
C ALA A 341 -54.95 -48.45 29.29
N PHE A 342 -54.95 -48.84 28.02
CA PHE A 342 -55.85 -49.86 27.49
C PHE A 342 -55.58 -51.27 28.06
N ILE A 343 -54.30 -51.65 28.18
CA ILE A 343 -53.90 -52.92 28.83
C ILE A 343 -54.31 -52.94 30.31
N ASP A 344 -54.11 -51.85 31.03
CA ASP A 344 -54.48 -51.74 32.45
C ASP A 344 -56.01 -51.74 32.64
N GLN A 345 -56.76 -51.14 31.71
CA GLN A 345 -58.22 -51.22 31.70
C GLN A 345 -58.72 -52.66 31.49
N ILE A 346 -58.08 -53.46 30.61
CA ILE A 346 -58.41 -54.89 30.44
C ILE A 346 -58.02 -55.70 31.69
N LYS A 347 -56.85 -55.45 32.28
CA LYS A 347 -56.38 -56.14 33.49
C LYS A 347 -57.29 -55.92 34.69
N ASN A 348 -57.85 -54.72 34.82
CA ASN A 348 -58.64 -54.32 36.00
C ASN A 348 -60.15 -54.37 35.76
N ASN A 349 -60.63 -54.83 34.61
CA ASN A 349 -62.07 -54.93 34.33
C ASN A 349 -62.71 -56.09 35.11
N PRO A 350 -63.60 -55.81 36.09
CA PRO A 350 -64.20 -56.85 36.95
C PRO A 350 -65.16 -57.78 36.19
N ALA A 351 -65.64 -57.40 35.00
CA ALA A 351 -66.52 -58.22 34.17
C ALA A 351 -65.79 -59.35 33.42
N LEU A 352 -64.45 -59.34 33.38
CA LEU A 352 -63.64 -60.35 32.67
C LEU A 352 -63.03 -61.36 33.65
N GLY A 353 -63.20 -62.66 33.36
CA GLY A 353 -62.52 -63.74 34.08
C GLY A 353 -61.02 -63.81 33.76
N ARG A 354 -60.22 -64.41 34.66
CA ARG A 354 -58.74 -64.41 34.56
C ARG A 354 -58.20 -64.90 33.21
N GLY A 355 -58.71 -66.01 32.69
CA GLY A 355 -58.32 -66.54 31.38
C GLY A 355 -58.75 -65.68 30.20
N GLN A 356 -59.86 -64.93 30.31
CA GLN A 356 -60.30 -63.99 29.27
C GLN A 356 -59.40 -62.76 29.22
N ARG A 357 -58.96 -62.24 30.39
CA ARG A 357 -57.99 -61.14 30.45
C ARG A 357 -56.67 -61.52 29.79
N GLU A 358 -56.14 -62.70 30.11
CA GLU A 358 -54.91 -63.22 29.50
C GLU A 358 -55.04 -63.41 27.98
N THR A 359 -56.18 -63.92 27.51
CA THR A 359 -56.45 -64.10 26.07
C THR A 359 -56.55 -62.76 25.34
N LEU A 360 -57.28 -61.78 25.88
CA LEU A 360 -57.42 -60.45 25.28
C LEU A 360 -56.09 -59.69 25.24
N ILE A 361 -55.29 -59.76 26.31
CA ILE A 361 -53.95 -59.18 26.34
C ILE A 361 -53.06 -59.85 25.30
N MET A 362 -53.13 -61.18 25.17
CA MET A 362 -52.33 -61.92 24.19
C MET A 362 -52.74 -61.58 22.75
N ILE A 363 -54.05 -61.46 22.45
CA ILE A 363 -54.56 -61.04 21.13
C ILE A 363 -54.09 -59.61 20.83
N TYR A 364 -54.22 -58.69 21.79
CA TYR A 364 -53.80 -57.31 21.63
C TYR A 364 -52.28 -57.19 21.39
N GLN A 365 -51.47 -57.90 22.16
CA GLN A 365 -50.01 -57.97 21.99
C GLN A 365 -49.63 -58.58 20.64
N ARG A 366 -50.41 -59.54 20.13
CA ARG A 366 -50.15 -60.18 18.84
C ARG A 366 -50.53 -59.32 17.64
N PHE A 367 -51.54 -58.46 17.76
CA PHE A 367 -51.99 -57.58 16.67
C PHE A 367 -51.32 -56.20 16.66
N ILE A 368 -51.00 -55.63 17.81
CA ILE A 368 -50.39 -54.28 17.92
C ILE A 368 -48.90 -54.36 18.30
N GLY A 369 -48.46 -55.39 19.03
CA GLY A 369 -47.12 -55.47 19.61
C GLY A 369 -45.98 -55.89 18.67
N ASN A 370 -46.24 -56.13 17.38
CA ASN A 370 -45.24 -56.59 16.41
C ASN A 370 -44.62 -55.48 15.53
N ALA A 371 -44.70 -54.21 15.95
CA ALA A 371 -43.78 -53.20 15.41
C ALA A 371 -42.42 -53.34 16.13
N PRO A 372 -41.32 -53.68 15.44
CA PRO A 372 -40.04 -53.95 16.09
C PRO A 372 -39.52 -52.67 16.76
N LYS A 373 -39.18 -52.77 18.05
CA LYS A 373 -38.38 -51.76 18.75
C LYS A 373 -37.05 -51.59 17.99
N LYS A 374 -36.89 -50.50 17.23
CA LYS A 374 -35.56 -50.10 16.71
C LYS A 374 -34.64 -49.81 17.90
N ARG A 375 -33.51 -50.53 17.95
CA ARG A 375 -32.37 -50.18 18.80
C ARG A 375 -31.95 -48.73 18.54
N SER A 376 -31.72 -47.98 19.62
CA SER A 376 -31.10 -46.66 19.61
C SER A 376 -29.66 -46.75 19.10
N ILE A 377 -29.26 -45.82 18.24
CA ILE A 377 -27.89 -45.68 17.70
C ILE A 377 -26.95 -44.98 18.70
N PHE A 378 -27.43 -44.59 19.89
CA PHE A 378 -26.66 -43.87 20.90
C PHE A 378 -26.40 -44.69 22.18
N ASP A 379 -25.83 -45.89 22.05
CA ASP A 379 -25.26 -46.60 23.21
C ASP A 379 -23.81 -46.97 22.91
N THR A 380 -22.93 -45.97 22.95
CA THR A 380 -21.48 -46.15 23.02
C THR A 380 -21.03 -45.83 24.44
N SER A 381 -20.83 -46.87 25.24
CA SER A 381 -19.95 -46.82 26.40
C SER A 381 -18.50 -47.05 25.96
N PRO A 382 -17.50 -46.36 26.52
CA PRO A 382 -16.10 -46.48 26.09
C PRO A 382 -15.45 -47.69 26.78
N SER A 383 -14.96 -48.65 26.01
CA SER A 383 -14.12 -49.74 26.51
C SER A 383 -12.64 -49.32 26.47
N THR A 384 -12.05 -49.19 27.65
CA THR A 384 -10.61 -49.13 27.91
C THR A 384 -9.98 -50.51 27.72
N SER A 385 -8.89 -50.61 26.95
CA SER A 385 -7.79 -51.55 27.24
C SER A 385 -6.57 -51.26 26.38
N ASP A 386 -5.47 -50.93 27.08
CA ASP A 386 -4.08 -50.93 26.66
C ASP A 386 -3.69 -52.25 25.96
N ASP A 387 -3.38 -52.22 24.67
CA ASP A 387 -2.75 -53.39 24.02
C ASP A 387 -1.89 -53.04 22.79
N ASP A 388 -1.21 -51.88 22.80
CA ASP A 388 -0.39 -51.41 21.66
C ASP A 388 1.09 -51.13 21.98
N LEU A 389 1.63 -51.68 23.07
CA LEU A 389 3.06 -51.57 23.36
C LEU A 389 3.62 -52.86 23.96
N ARG A 390 4.47 -53.53 23.15
CA ARG A 390 5.48 -54.57 23.45
C ARG A 390 5.09 -55.97 23.01
N VAL A 391 5.71 -56.46 21.93
CA VAL A 391 6.79 -57.47 21.94
C VAL A 391 7.18 -57.71 20.47
N ALA A 392 8.28 -57.08 20.03
CA ALA A 392 9.02 -57.47 18.85
C ALA A 392 10.51 -57.45 19.24
N ALA A 393 10.95 -58.55 19.84
CA ALA A 393 12.36 -58.86 20.04
C ALA A 393 12.53 -60.37 19.84
N THR A 394 13.66 -60.70 19.21
CA THR A 394 14.26 -62.03 19.02
C THR A 394 13.61 -62.97 18.02
N LEU A 395 14.07 -62.89 16.77
CA LEU A 395 14.51 -64.06 15.99
C LEU A 395 15.77 -63.65 15.19
N ASN A 396 16.93 -64.03 15.72
CA ASN A 396 18.13 -64.33 14.93
C ASN A 396 17.90 -65.71 14.32
N ASP A 397 18.05 -65.86 13.01
CA ASP A 397 18.86 -66.89 12.36
C ASP A 397 18.65 -66.87 10.83
N VAL A 398 19.79 -66.80 10.12
CA VAL A 398 20.05 -66.84 8.66
C VAL A 398 20.02 -65.51 7.90
#